data_AF-A0A2V7GA50-F1
#
_entry.id   AF-A0A2V7GA50-F1
#
_cell.length_a   1.000
_cell.length_b   1.000
_cell.length_c   1.000
_cell.angle_alpha   90.00
_cell.angle_beta   90.00
_cell.angle_gamma   90.00
#
_symmetry.space_group_name_H-M   'P 1'
#
loop_
_entity.id
_entity.type
_entity.pdbx_description
1 polymer ?
#
loop_
_entity_poly.entity_id
_entity_poly.type
_entity_poly.pdbx_seq_one_letter_code
_entity_poly.pdbx_strand_id
1 'polypeptide(L)'
;HAADVARARPGARDRDDALSRARFGFDWNEQFRLALDPERARALHDESLPAEYFKSAEFCAMCGPKFCSMHITREIERKFGKDAGKVEDPVPAD
;
A
#
# COMPACT_ATOMS: atom_id res chain seq x y z
N HIS A 1 16.92 9.12 4.05
CA HIS A 1 15.54 8.94 3.56
C HIS A 1 14.54 9.85 4.27
N ALA A 2 14.14 9.58 5.53
CA ALA A 2 13.11 10.38 6.20
C ALA A 2 13.44 11.89 6.28
N ALA A 3 14.70 12.23 6.60
CA ALA A 3 15.16 13.62 6.58
C ALA A 3 15.15 14.25 5.16
N ASP A 4 15.34 13.44 4.11
CA ASP A 4 15.32 13.91 2.72
C ASP A 4 13.90 14.24 2.27
N VAL A 5 12.93 13.41 2.67
CA VAL A 5 11.50 13.67 2.48
C VAL A 5 11.07 14.94 3.22
N ALA A 6 11.45 15.08 4.50
CA ALA A 6 11.13 16.25 5.31
C ALA A 6 11.72 17.56 4.76
N ARG A 7 12.88 17.48 4.09
CA ARG A 7 13.54 18.64 3.44
C ARG A 7 13.09 18.84 1.99
N ALA A 8 12.08 18.11 1.51
CA ALA A 8 11.59 18.17 0.13
C ALA A 8 12.71 18.03 -0.92
N ARG A 9 13.69 17.14 -0.67
CA ARG A 9 14.75 16.87 -1.65
C ARG A 9 14.11 16.29 -2.93
N PRO A 10 14.48 16.79 -4.14
CA PRO A 10 13.93 16.26 -5.38
C PRO A 10 14.09 14.73 -5.48
N GLY A 11 13.01 14.04 -5.84
CA GLY A 11 12.96 12.58 -5.97
C GLY A 11 12.92 11.79 -4.66
N ALA A 12 13.01 12.45 -3.49
CA ALA A 12 13.04 11.73 -2.21
C ALA A 12 11.74 10.98 -1.90
N ARG A 13 10.61 11.36 -2.50
CA ARG A 13 9.30 10.70 -2.33
C ARG A 13 9.02 9.62 -3.35
N ASP A 14 9.81 9.52 -4.43
CA ASP A 14 9.46 8.67 -5.58
C ASP A 14 9.37 7.19 -5.17
N ARG A 15 10.27 6.73 -4.27
CA ARG A 15 10.22 5.36 -3.73
C ARG A 15 8.99 5.16 -2.85
N ASP A 16 8.67 6.09 -1.96
CA ASP A 16 7.53 6.02 -1.04
C ASP A 16 6.21 6.00 -1.81
N ASP A 17 6.08 6.87 -2.81
CA ASP A 17 4.89 6.96 -3.66
C ASP A 17 4.75 5.70 -4.54
N ALA A 18 5.86 5.17 -5.09
CA ALA A 18 5.84 3.90 -5.83
C ALA A 18 5.45 2.70 -4.95
N LEU A 19 6.03 2.61 -3.74
CA LEU A 19 5.72 1.55 -2.77
C LEU A 19 4.26 1.65 -2.31
N SER A 20 3.76 2.87 -2.09
CA SER A 20 2.37 3.11 -1.67
C SER A 20 1.40 2.75 -2.78
N ARG A 21 1.72 3.05 -4.05
CA ARG A 21 0.94 2.61 -5.20
C ARG A 21 0.92 1.09 -5.34
N ALA A 22 2.06 0.41 -5.18
CA ALA A 22 2.12 -1.06 -5.19
C ALA A 22 1.27 -1.67 -4.06
N ARG A 23 1.36 -1.11 -2.85
CA ARG A 23 0.58 -1.52 -1.68
C ARG A 23 -0.92 -1.38 -1.90
N PHE A 24 -1.39 -0.22 -2.38
CA PHE A 24 -2.81 -0.01 -2.70
C PHE A 24 -3.26 -0.85 -3.90
N GLY A 25 -2.34 -1.13 -4.83
CA GLY A 25 -2.54 -2.02 -5.97
C GLY A 25 -2.61 -3.50 -5.63
N PHE A 26 -2.24 -3.88 -4.39
CA PHE A 26 -2.01 -5.27 -3.97
C PHE A 26 -0.96 -6.01 -4.81
N ASP A 27 -0.01 -5.27 -5.39
CA ASP A 27 1.18 -5.84 -6.01
C ASP A 27 2.22 -6.13 -4.92
N TRP A 28 2.04 -7.24 -4.23
CA TRP A 28 2.89 -7.66 -3.11
C TRP A 28 4.35 -7.81 -3.53
N ASN A 29 4.60 -8.36 -4.72
CA ASN A 29 5.96 -8.58 -5.21
C ASN A 29 6.68 -7.25 -5.47
N GLU A 30 6.00 -6.27 -6.08
CA GLU A 30 6.56 -4.94 -6.26
C GLU A 30 6.73 -4.20 -4.93
N GLN A 31 5.77 -4.33 -4.01
CA GLN A 31 5.88 -3.74 -2.68
C GLN A 31 7.11 -4.29 -1.93
N PHE A 32 7.36 -5.60 -1.99
CA PHE A 32 8.56 -6.19 -1.38
C PHE A 32 9.84 -5.70 -2.08
N ARG A 33 9.86 -5.68 -3.41
CA ARG A 33 11.01 -5.22 -4.20
C ARG A 33 11.42 -3.77 -3.87
N LEU A 34 10.43 -2.90 -3.59
CA LEU A 34 10.63 -1.50 -3.24
C LEU A 34 10.93 -1.26 -1.75
N ALA A 35 10.75 -2.28 -0.90
CA ALA A 35 11.06 -2.18 0.51
C ALA A 35 12.57 -1.97 0.74
N LEU A 36 12.93 -1.38 1.88
CA LEU A 36 14.34 -1.23 2.26
C LEU A 36 15.02 -2.59 2.49
N ASP A 37 14.23 -3.58 2.93
CA ASP A 37 14.65 -4.97 3.11
C ASP A 37 13.57 -5.89 2.50
N PRO A 38 13.73 -6.26 1.21
CA PRO A 38 12.75 -7.08 0.50
C PRO A 38 12.54 -8.47 1.10
N GLU A 39 13.61 -9.11 1.57
CA GLU A 39 13.55 -10.46 2.13
C GLU A 39 12.79 -10.46 3.45
N ARG A 40 13.09 -9.51 4.33
CA ARG A 40 12.36 -9.35 5.61
C ARG A 40 10.89 -9.03 5.38
N ALA A 41 10.58 -8.14 4.43
CA ALA A 41 9.21 -7.77 4.13
C ALA A 41 8.38 -8.96 3.64
N ARG A 42 8.97 -9.79 2.76
CA ARG A 42 8.34 -11.03 2.29
C ARG A 42 8.18 -12.03 3.43
N ALA A 43 9.22 -12.25 4.22
CA ALA A 43 9.18 -13.20 5.34
C ALA A 43 8.07 -12.87 6.36
N LEU A 44 7.89 -11.59 6.68
CA LEU A 44 6.83 -11.14 7.61
C LEU A 44 5.41 -11.35 7.05
N HIS A 45 5.22 -11.17 5.74
CA HIS A 45 3.94 -11.50 5.10
C HIS A 45 3.70 -13.03 5.13
N ASP A 46 4.74 -13.80 4.83
CA ASP A 46 4.66 -15.24 4.61
C ASP A 46 4.55 -16.04 5.90
N GLU A 47 4.90 -15.44 7.05
CA GLU A 47 4.72 -16.05 8.37
C GLU A 47 3.27 -16.49 8.61
N SER A 48 2.29 -15.72 8.12
CA SER A 48 0.87 -16.07 8.22
C SER A 48 0.25 -16.54 6.90
N LEU A 49 0.81 -16.09 5.76
CA LEU A 49 0.26 -16.33 4.42
C LEU A 49 1.33 -16.87 3.45
N PRO A 50 1.86 -18.09 3.69
CA PRO A 50 3.05 -18.58 2.98
C PRO A 50 2.81 -18.96 1.52
N ALA A 51 1.57 -19.31 1.16
CA ALA A 51 1.28 -19.79 -0.19
C ALA A 51 1.41 -18.66 -1.23
N GLU A 52 2.00 -18.96 -2.38
CA GLU A 52 2.28 -17.97 -3.44
C GLU A 52 1.04 -17.23 -3.95
N TYR A 53 -0.13 -17.87 -3.94
CA TYR A 53 -1.37 -17.20 -4.37
C TYR A 53 -1.74 -16.00 -3.49
N PHE A 54 -1.28 -15.93 -2.23
CA PHE A 54 -1.51 -14.77 -1.37
C PHE A 54 -0.76 -13.53 -1.85
N LYS A 55 0.24 -13.66 -2.74
CA LYS A 55 0.88 -12.51 -3.39
C LYS A 55 0.01 -11.84 -4.45
N SER A 56 -1.15 -12.42 -4.76
CA SER A 56 -2.20 -11.83 -5.60
C SER A 56 -3.46 -11.50 -4.79
N ALA A 57 -3.46 -11.71 -3.46
CA ALA A 57 -4.62 -11.45 -2.63
C ALA A 57 -4.80 -9.95 -2.35
N GLU A 58 -6.03 -9.45 -2.48
CA GLU A 58 -6.39 -8.07 -2.08
C GLU A 58 -6.58 -7.92 -0.55
N PHE A 59 -5.77 -8.61 0.27
CA PHE A 59 -5.76 -8.49 1.73
C PHE A 59 -4.48 -9.07 2.34
N CYS A 60 -4.24 -8.81 3.63
CA CYS A 60 -3.21 -9.47 4.43
C CYS A 60 -3.80 -10.08 5.71
N ALA A 61 -2.95 -10.74 6.50
CA ALA A 61 -3.36 -11.39 7.74
C ALA A 61 -3.87 -10.43 8.84
N MET A 62 -3.59 -9.13 8.74
CA MET A 62 -3.98 -8.17 9.77
C MET A 62 -5.51 -7.95 9.84
N CYS A 63 -6.16 -7.77 8.69
CA CYS A 63 -7.60 -7.49 8.62
C CYS A 63 -8.39 -8.63 7.96
N GLY A 64 -7.72 -9.48 7.19
CA GLY A 64 -8.37 -10.54 6.42
C GLY A 64 -9.22 -10.01 5.25
N PRO A 65 -9.87 -10.92 4.52
CA PRO A 65 -10.54 -10.60 3.24
C PRO A 65 -11.78 -9.71 3.39
N LYS A 66 -12.43 -9.69 4.56
CA LYS A 66 -13.69 -8.96 4.76
C LYS A 66 -13.52 -7.54 5.30
N PHE A 67 -12.37 -7.22 5.88
CA PHE A 67 -12.16 -5.97 6.62
C PHE A 67 -10.93 -5.18 6.16
N CYS A 68 -10.28 -5.57 5.07
CA CYS A 68 -9.18 -4.80 4.52
C CYS A 68 -9.68 -3.45 3.98
N SER A 69 -9.20 -2.35 4.57
CA SER A 69 -9.60 -0.99 4.20
C SER A 69 -9.33 -0.67 2.72
N MET A 70 -8.13 -0.98 2.22
CA MET A 70 -7.77 -0.71 0.82
C MET A 70 -8.61 -1.51 -0.17
N HIS A 71 -9.00 -2.75 0.18
CA HIS A 71 -9.90 -3.56 -0.65
C HIS A 71 -11.29 -2.93 -0.72
N ILE A 72 -11.83 -2.53 0.43
CA ILE A 72 -13.13 -1.85 0.54
C ILE A 72 -13.11 -0.54 -0.26
N THR A 73 -12.05 0.27 -0.15
CA THR A 73 -11.89 1.49 -0.95
C THR A 73 -11.90 1.19 -2.45
N ARG A 74 -11.15 0.19 -2.92
CA ARG A 74 -11.19 -0.22 -4.35
C ARG A 74 -12.56 -0.74 -4.77
N GLU A 75 -13.26 -1.46 -3.90
CA GLU A 75 -14.61 -1.91 -4.19
C GLU A 75 -15.58 -0.73 -4.35
N ILE A 76 -15.47 0.27 -3.49
CA ILE A 76 -16.22 1.53 -3.60
C ILE A 76 -15.86 2.23 -4.93
N GLU A 77 -14.58 2.37 -5.26
CA GLU A 77 -14.14 2.99 -6.51
C GLU A 77 -14.66 2.23 -7.75
N ARG A 78 -14.66 0.88 -7.71
CA ARG A 78 -15.18 0.03 -8.78
C ARG A 78 -16.70 0.18 -8.97
N LYS A 79 -17.45 0.35 -7.87
CA LYS A 79 -18.92 0.46 -7.91
C LYS A 79 -19.41 1.87 -8.21
N PHE A 80 -18.72 2.89 -7.71
CA PHE A 80 -19.23 4.27 -7.66
C PHE A 80 -18.32 5.28 -8.37
N GLY A 81 -17.17 4.87 -8.90
CA GLY A 81 -16.20 5.72 -9.57
C GLY A 81 -15.02 6.13 -8.69
N LYS A 82 -13.91 6.53 -9.32
CA LYS A 82 -12.60 6.74 -8.66
C LYS A 82 -12.59 7.79 -7.53
N ASP A 83 -13.56 8.70 -7.49
CA ASP A 83 -13.62 9.76 -6.48
C ASP A 83 -14.61 9.47 -5.35
N ALA A 84 -15.36 8.36 -5.42
CA ALA A 84 -16.41 8.05 -4.46
C ALA A 84 -15.89 7.75 -3.03
N GLY A 85 -14.61 7.42 -2.88
CA GLY A 85 -13.96 7.17 -1.60
C GLY A 85 -13.14 8.34 -1.05
N LYS A 86 -13.08 9.49 -1.75
CA LYS A 86 -12.31 10.65 -1.29
C LYS A 86 -13.05 11.36 -0.17
N VAL A 87 -12.42 11.43 1.00
CA VAL A 87 -12.84 12.31 2.08
C VAL A 87 -12.08 13.62 1.90
N GLU A 88 -12.79 14.75 1.90
CA GLU A 88 -12.15 16.07 1.88
C GLU A 88 -11.33 16.23 3.17
N ASP A 89 -10.05 16.59 3.03
CA ASP A 89 -9.15 16.77 4.16
C ASP A 89 -9.63 17.96 5.02
N PRO A 90 -9.86 17.77 6.34
CA PRO A 90 -10.28 18.86 7.22
C PRO A 90 -9.14 19.80 7.61
N VAL A 91 -7.90 19.54 7.17
CA VAL A 91 -6.71 20.33 7.54
C VAL A 91 -6.15 21.01 6.30
N PRO A 92 -6.24 22.35 6.19
CA PRO A 92 -5.60 23.06 5.09
C PRO A 92 -4.09 22.86 5.13
N ALA A 93 -3.50 22.73 3.94
CA ALA A 93 -2.06 22.64 3.75
C ALA A 93 -1.45 24.04 3.93
N ASP A 94 -1.21 24.40 5.19
CA ASP A 94 -0.50 25.62 5.60
C ASP A 94 1.03 25.39 5.62
#